data_AF-A0A822IX52-F1
#
_entry.id   AF-A0A822IX52-F1
#
_cell.length_a   1.000
_cell.length_b   1.000
_cell.length_c   1.000
_cell.angle_alpha   90.00
_cell.angle_beta   90.00
_cell.angle_gamma   90.00
#
_symmetry.space_group_name_H-M   'P 1'
#
loop_
_entity.id
_entity.type
_entity.pdbx_description
1 polymer ?
#
loop_
_entity_poly.entity_id
_entity_poly.type
_entity_poly.pdbx_seq_one_letter_code
_entity_poly.pdbx_strand_id
1 'polypeptide(L)'
;MYQQWGKPGKALEYVYKALQIDEERKDIRRKVIDFINIGSVYQDWGKPEQALEYFHKALEIDEELKDIRGKATRLNNIGIVYQQWGMPEQALEYFQKSLKLFEELNDAENIAGIMKNIKNLT
;
A
#
# COMPACT_ATOMS: atom_id res chain seq x y z
N MET A 1 22.33 21.50 -15.10
CA MET A 1 21.93 21.12 -13.73
C MET A 1 20.44 21.42 -13.57
N TYR A 2 19.69 20.40 -13.12
CA TYR A 2 18.35 20.43 -12.51
C TYR A 2 17.21 21.17 -13.20
N GLN A 3 16.53 20.51 -14.14
CA GLN A 3 15.07 20.67 -14.29
C GLN A 3 14.47 19.59 -15.18
N GLN A 4 13.78 18.64 -14.55
CA GLN A 4 12.54 18.00 -14.98
C GLN A 4 12.42 16.70 -14.19
N TRP A 5 11.56 16.72 -13.17
CA TRP A 5 10.70 15.62 -12.68
C TRP A 5 9.78 16.29 -11.65
N GLY A 6 8.47 16.31 -11.92
CA GLY A 6 7.48 17.05 -11.15
C GLY A 6 7.45 16.58 -9.69
N LYS A 7 7.61 17.52 -8.77
CA LYS A 7 7.79 17.26 -7.33
C LYS A 7 6.59 16.48 -6.75
N PRO A 8 6.78 15.30 -6.16
CA PRO A 8 5.77 14.67 -5.31
C PRO A 8 5.44 15.55 -4.09
N GLY A 9 6.27 16.56 -3.79
CA GLY A 9 6.11 17.50 -2.69
C GLY A 9 4.74 18.16 -2.59
N LYS A 10 4.06 18.48 -3.71
CA LYS A 10 2.69 19.04 -3.62
C LYS A 10 1.66 17.99 -3.19
N ALA A 11 1.71 16.79 -3.77
CA ALA A 11 0.80 15.71 -3.40
C ALA A 11 1.03 15.32 -1.93
N LEU A 12 2.28 15.13 -1.53
CA LEU A 12 2.65 14.87 -0.14
C LEU A 12 2.19 16.00 0.80
N GLU A 13 2.37 17.26 0.42
CA GLU A 13 1.90 18.40 1.24
C GLU A 13 0.39 18.34 1.50
N TYR A 14 -0.43 18.08 0.48
CA TYR A 14 -1.87 17.97 0.66
C TYR A 14 -2.26 16.77 1.53
N VAL A 15 -1.63 15.60 1.31
CA VAL A 15 -1.97 14.40 2.07
C VAL A 15 -1.48 14.48 3.51
N TYR A 16 -0.32 15.08 3.80
CA TYR A 16 0.12 15.31 5.18
C TYR A 16 -0.78 16.31 5.93
N LYS A 17 -1.31 17.33 5.24
CA LYS A 17 -2.31 18.23 5.83
C LYS A 17 -3.62 17.50 6.14
N ALA A 18 -4.08 16.62 5.24
CA ALA A 18 -5.26 15.79 5.48
C ALA A 18 -5.04 14.88 6.70
N LEU A 19 -3.90 14.18 6.75
CA LEU A 19 -3.50 13.34 7.87
C LEU A 19 -3.53 14.09 9.20
N GLN A 20 -2.97 15.30 9.26
CA GLN A 20 -2.99 16.11 10.48
C GLN A 20 -4.42 16.42 10.94
N ILE A 21 -5.30 16.83 10.02
CA ILE A 21 -6.70 17.15 10.33
C ILE A 21 -7.43 15.90 10.85
N ASP A 22 -7.22 14.75 10.22
CA ASP A 22 -7.89 13.52 10.58
C ASP A 22 -7.31 12.91 11.88
N GLU A 23 -6.04 13.17 12.20
CA GLU A 23 -5.44 12.92 13.52
C GLU A 23 -6.07 13.77 14.63
N GLU A 24 -6.24 15.08 14.40
CA GLU A 24 -6.90 15.99 15.34
C GLU A 24 -8.35 15.56 15.63
N ARG A 25 -9.03 15.02 14.60
CA ARG A 25 -10.40 14.48 14.70
C ARG A 25 -10.46 13.07 15.28
N LYS A 26 -9.32 12.39 15.43
CA LYS A 26 -9.23 10.96 15.78
C LYS A 26 -10.02 10.06 14.81
N ASP A 27 -10.08 10.44 13.53
CA ASP A 27 -10.74 9.66 12.49
C ASP A 27 -9.79 8.58 11.96
N ILE A 28 -9.76 7.45 12.67
CA ILE A 28 -8.88 6.32 12.35
C ILE A 28 -9.10 5.76 10.94
N ARG A 29 -10.32 5.82 10.40
CA ARG A 29 -10.60 5.31 9.05
C ARG A 29 -10.02 6.22 7.98
N ARG A 30 -10.10 7.54 8.16
CA ARG A 30 -9.46 8.48 7.25
C ARG A 30 -7.94 8.41 7.31
N LYS A 31 -7.36 8.21 8.49
CA LYS A 31 -5.91 7.98 8.63
C LYS A 31 -5.40 6.83 7.75
N VAL A 32 -6.16 5.74 7.62
CA VAL A 32 -5.82 4.63 6.71
C VAL A 32 -5.71 5.13 5.27
N ILE A 33 -6.68 5.92 4.81
CA ILE A 33 -6.71 6.49 3.46
C ILE A 33 -5.52 7.42 3.24
N ASP A 34 -5.18 8.26 4.21
CA ASP A 34 -4.03 9.16 4.13
C ASP A 34 -2.72 8.38 4.02
N PHE A 35 -2.53 7.35 4.85
CA PHE A 35 -1.35 6.48 4.75
C PHE A 35 -1.26 5.75 3.41
N ILE A 36 -2.38 5.23 2.89
CA ILE A 36 -2.40 4.61 1.55
C ILE A 36 -1.96 5.61 0.49
N ASN A 37 -2.49 6.84 0.53
CA ASN A 37 -2.17 7.88 -0.43
C ASN A 37 -0.69 8.29 -0.36
N ILE A 38 -0.14 8.45 0.85
CA ILE A 38 1.29 8.74 1.05
C ILE A 38 2.15 7.59 0.51
N GLY A 39 1.78 6.35 0.86
CA GLY A 39 2.48 5.14 0.40
C GLY A 39 2.53 5.05 -1.12
N SER A 40 1.39 5.28 -1.80
CA SER A 40 1.31 5.30 -3.26
C SER A 40 2.14 6.42 -3.88
N VAL A 41 2.17 7.62 -3.29
CA VAL A 41 3.01 8.72 -3.80
C VAL A 41 4.51 8.38 -3.70
N TYR A 42 4.94 7.74 -2.60
CA TYR A 42 6.33 7.29 -2.48
C TYR A 42 6.65 6.12 -3.42
N GLN A 43 5.71 5.21 -3.63
CA GLN A 43 5.82 4.11 -4.58
C GLN A 43 6.07 4.65 -6.00
N ASP A 44 5.21 5.57 -6.46
CA ASP A 44 5.32 6.19 -7.78
C ASP A 44 6.62 7.00 -7.95
N TRP A 45 7.16 7.51 -6.84
CA TRP A 45 8.43 8.23 -6.83
C TRP A 45 9.67 7.32 -6.79
N GLY A 46 9.50 6.00 -6.69
CA GLY A 46 10.63 5.07 -6.54
C GLY A 46 11.31 5.17 -5.19
N LYS A 47 10.52 5.41 -4.13
CA LYS A 47 10.94 5.46 -2.72
C LYS A 47 10.33 4.28 -1.96
N PRO A 48 10.81 3.06 -2.21
CA PRO A 48 10.16 1.84 -1.75
C PRO A 48 10.14 1.72 -0.21
N GLU A 49 11.19 2.13 0.49
CA GLU A 49 11.24 2.11 1.95
C GLU A 49 10.12 2.94 2.57
N GLN A 50 9.92 4.16 2.05
CA GLN A 50 8.86 5.04 2.54
C GLN A 50 7.48 4.51 2.14
N ALA A 51 7.32 3.99 0.92
CA ALA A 51 6.07 3.36 0.51
C ALA A 51 5.67 2.22 1.45
N LEU A 52 6.62 1.35 1.79
CA LEU A 52 6.43 0.25 2.74
C LEU A 52 6.05 0.76 4.12
N GLU A 53 6.75 1.76 4.65
CA GLU A 53 6.45 2.35 5.96
C GLU A 53 4.96 2.75 6.06
N TYR A 54 4.45 3.48 5.07
CA TYR A 54 3.07 3.97 5.10
C TYR A 54 2.05 2.87 4.82
N PHE A 55 2.33 1.92 3.92
CA PHE A 55 1.43 0.77 3.75
C PHE A 55 1.38 -0.13 4.98
N HIS A 56 2.48 -0.26 5.74
CA HIS A 56 2.47 -0.97 7.03
C HIS A 56 1.68 -0.23 8.11
N LYS A 57 1.77 1.10 8.20
CA LYS A 57 0.92 1.88 9.12
C LYS A 57 -0.56 1.74 8.80
N ALA A 58 -0.92 1.72 7.51
CA ALA A 58 -2.30 1.45 7.09
C ALA A 58 -2.74 0.03 7.46
N LEU A 59 -1.87 -0.95 7.24
CA LEU A 59 -2.12 -2.36 7.57
C LEU A 59 -2.34 -2.56 9.09
N GLU A 60 -1.56 -1.91 9.94
CA GLU A 60 -1.72 -1.96 11.40
C GLU A 60 -3.12 -1.51 11.83
N ILE A 61 -3.61 -0.39 11.27
CA ILE A 61 -4.97 0.08 11.57
C ILE A 61 -6.04 -0.86 10.99
N ASP A 62 -5.86 -1.39 9.78
CA ASP A 62 -6.79 -2.39 9.23
C ASP A 62 -6.87 -3.63 10.13
N GLU A 63 -5.76 -4.04 10.76
CA GLU A 63 -5.73 -5.12 11.75
C GLU A 63 -6.48 -4.77 13.04
N GLU A 64 -6.27 -3.56 13.58
CA GLU A 64 -7.00 -3.05 14.75
C GLU A 64 -8.51 -3.01 14.51
N LEU A 65 -8.91 -2.56 13.30
CA LEU A 65 -10.30 -2.48 12.86
C LEU A 65 -10.89 -3.83 12.47
N LYS A 66 -10.07 -4.89 12.39
CA LYS A 66 -10.44 -6.21 11.86
C LYS A 66 -11.00 -6.14 10.43
N ASP A 67 -10.52 -5.19 9.63
CA ASP A 67 -10.87 -5.07 8.21
C ASP A 67 -10.04 -6.06 7.37
N ILE A 68 -10.61 -7.24 7.17
CA ILE A 68 -9.97 -8.32 6.42
C ILE A 68 -9.69 -7.89 4.97
N ARG A 69 -10.61 -7.14 4.35
CA ARG A 69 -10.47 -6.69 2.96
C ARG A 69 -9.40 -5.60 2.84
N GLY A 70 -9.37 -4.66 3.78
CA GLY A 70 -8.33 -3.64 3.91
C GLY A 70 -6.96 -4.27 4.02
N LYS A 71 -6.78 -5.18 4.98
CA LYS A 71 -5.56 -5.97 5.19
C LYS A 71 -5.11 -6.71 3.94
N ALA A 72 -6.01 -7.44 3.28
CA ALA A 72 -5.68 -8.16 2.04
C ALA A 72 -5.15 -7.20 0.96
N THR A 73 -5.79 -6.04 0.81
CA THR A 73 -5.36 -5.01 -0.15
C THR A 73 -4.00 -4.41 0.21
N ARG A 74 -3.72 -4.12 1.48
CA ARG A 74 -2.41 -3.57 1.90
C ARG A 74 -1.29 -4.57 1.68
N LEU A 75 -1.51 -5.84 1.99
CA LEU A 75 -0.54 -6.91 1.72
C LEU A 75 -0.21 -7.02 0.22
N ASN A 76 -1.22 -6.90 -0.66
CA ASN A 76 -0.97 -6.85 -2.10
C ASN A 76 -0.14 -5.62 -2.49
N ASN A 77 -0.46 -4.42 -1.98
CA ASN A 77 0.32 -3.21 -2.27
C ASN A 77 1.78 -3.34 -1.82
N ILE A 78 2.02 -3.90 -0.64
CA ILE A 78 3.38 -4.19 -0.14
C ILE A 78 4.11 -5.16 -1.08
N GLY A 79 3.43 -6.22 -1.55
CA GLY A 79 3.98 -7.14 -2.54
C GLY A 79 4.38 -6.44 -3.85
N ILE A 80 3.55 -5.52 -4.35
CA ILE A 80 3.87 -4.72 -5.55
C ILE A 80 5.10 -3.84 -5.31
N VAL A 81 5.23 -3.21 -4.13
CA VAL A 81 6.42 -2.40 -3.81
C VAL A 81 7.68 -3.25 -3.82
N TYR A 82 7.67 -4.43 -3.17
CA TYR A 82 8.82 -5.34 -3.20
C TYR A 82 9.15 -5.83 -4.61
N GLN A 83 8.14 -6.13 -5.42
CA GLN A 83 8.34 -6.52 -6.83
C GLN A 83 9.05 -5.40 -7.61
N GLN A 84 8.55 -4.16 -7.50
CA GLN A 84 9.16 -3.00 -8.16
C GLN A 84 10.57 -2.69 -7.65
N TRP A 85 10.84 -3.03 -6.39
CA TRP A 85 12.15 -2.85 -5.76
C TRP A 85 13.16 -3.97 -6.12
N GLY A 86 12.74 -4.99 -6.88
CA GLY A 86 13.62 -6.11 -7.26
C GLY A 86 13.83 -7.12 -6.14
N MET A 87 12.84 -7.27 -5.26
CA MET A 87 12.83 -8.22 -4.14
C MET A 87 11.72 -9.27 -4.33
N PRO A 88 11.88 -10.19 -5.30
CA PRO A 88 10.80 -11.10 -5.71
C PRO A 88 10.39 -12.10 -4.62
N GLU A 89 11.32 -12.53 -3.76
CA GLU A 89 11.01 -13.45 -2.66
C GLU A 89 10.05 -12.81 -1.64
N GLN A 90 10.33 -11.56 -1.24
CA GLN A 90 9.45 -10.79 -0.36
C GLN A 90 8.11 -10.50 -1.07
N ALA A 91 8.14 -10.12 -2.34
CA ALA A 91 6.92 -9.87 -3.11
C ALA A 91 5.99 -11.10 -3.10
N LEU A 92 6.55 -12.29 -3.35
CA LEU A 92 5.81 -13.54 -3.33
C LEU A 92 5.18 -13.82 -1.96
N GLU A 93 5.92 -13.61 -0.87
CA GLU A 93 5.41 -13.80 0.49
C GLU A 93 4.17 -12.94 0.76
N TYR A 94 4.22 -11.67 0.40
CA TYR A 94 3.13 -10.74 0.62
C TYR A 94 1.94 -10.98 -0.31
N PHE A 95 2.19 -11.37 -1.56
CA PHE A 95 1.13 -11.79 -2.48
C PHE A 95 0.41 -13.05 -2.00
N GLN A 96 1.13 -14.06 -1.49
CA GLN A 96 0.51 -15.26 -0.93
C GLN A 96 -0.35 -14.96 0.30
N LYS A 97 0.12 -14.07 1.19
CA LYS A 97 -0.67 -13.61 2.34
C LYS A 97 -1.94 -12.89 1.91
N SER A 98 -1.85 -12.02 0.90
CA SER A 98 -3.00 -11.32 0.34
C SER A 98 -3.99 -12.28 -0.34
N LEU A 99 -3.49 -13.21 -1.16
CA LEU A 99 -4.28 -14.20 -1.89
C LEU A 99 -5.14 -15.01 -0.94
N LYS A 100 -4.56 -15.54 0.14
CA LYS A 100 -5.29 -16.32 1.15
C LYS A 100 -6.49 -15.57 1.71
N LEU A 101 -6.34 -14.28 2.01
CA LEU A 101 -7.44 -13.48 2.55
C LEU A 101 -8.51 -13.18 1.51
N PHE A 102 -8.14 -12.94 0.25
CA PHE A 102 -9.13 -12.76 -0.82
C PHE A 102 -9.84 -14.08 -1.17
N GLU A 103 -9.20 -15.23 -1.03
CA GLU A 103 -9.84 -16.55 -1.09
C GLU A 103 -10.88 -16.72 0.03
N GLU A 104 -10.56 -16.37 1.28
CA GLU A 104 -11.51 -16.37 2.40
C GLU A 104 -12.72 -15.45 2.14
N LEU A 105 -12.51 -14.34 1.43
CA LEU A 105 -13.56 -13.40 1.03
C LEU A 105 -14.31 -13.79 -0.26
N ASN A 106 -13.91 -14.84 -0.96
CA ASN A 106 -14.41 -15.23 -2.28
C ASN A 106 -14.33 -14.08 -3.32
N ASP A 107 -13.26 -13.29 -3.28
CA ASP A 107 -13.06 -12.15 -4.18
C ASP A 107 -12.25 -12.57 -5.43
N ALA A 108 -12.97 -13.08 -6.43
CA ALA A 108 -12.36 -13.60 -7.66
C ALA A 108 -11.56 -12.54 -8.44
N GLU A 109 -11.94 -11.26 -8.37
CA GLU A 109 -11.27 -10.19 -9.09
C GLU A 109 -9.86 -9.94 -8.52
N ASN A 110 -9.76 -9.77 -7.20
CA ASN A 110 -8.47 -9.56 -6.54
C ASN A 110 -7.59 -10.81 -6.60
N ILE A 111 -8.17 -12.01 -6.49
CA ILE A 111 -7.45 -13.28 -6.70
C ILE A 111 -6.78 -13.30 -8.08
N ALA A 112 -7.52 -12.99 -9.14
CA ALA A 112 -6.97 -12.98 -10.51
C ALA A 112 -5.84 -11.95 -10.67
N GLY A 113 -6.00 -10.77 -10.07
CA GLY A 113 -4.96 -9.73 -10.04
C GLY A 113 -3.68 -10.20 -9.36
N ILE A 114 -3.79 -10.83 -8.20
CA ILE A 114 -2.64 -11.34 -7.44
C ILE A 114 -1.95 -12.50 -8.17
N MET A 115 -2.72 -13.42 -8.76
CA MET A 115 -2.15 -14.51 -9.55
C MET A 115 -1.34 -14.00 -10.75
N LYS A 116 -1.81 -12.93 -11.40
CA LYS A 116 -1.04 -12.26 -12.46
C LYS A 116 0.25 -11.66 -11.91
N ASN A 117 0.22 -11.00 -10.75
CA ASN A 117 1.41 -10.44 -10.12
C ASN A 117 2.44 -11.53 -9.79
N ILE A 118 2.01 -12.64 -9.17
CA ILE A 118 2.86 -13.80 -8.85
C ILE A 118 3.50 -14.38 -10.12
N LYS A 119 2.71 -14.56 -11.18
CA LYS A 119 3.22 -15.06 -12.47
C LYS A 119 4.29 -14.15 -13.08
N ASN A 120 4.23 -12.85 -12.82
CA ASN A 120 5.20 -11.88 -13.32
C ASN A 120 6.47 -11.78 -12.46
N LEU A 121 6.61 -12.59 -11.40
CA LEU A 121 7.84 -12.65 -10.58
C LEU A 121 8.92 -13.58 -11.16
N THR A 122 8.56 -14.40 -12.16
CA THR A 122 9.46 -15.37 -12.84
C THR A 122 9.77 -14.94 -14.26
#